data_AF-A0A965QWF1-F1
#
_entry.id   AF-A0A965QWF1-F1
#
_cell.length_a   1.000
_cell.length_b   1.000
_cell.length_c   1.000
_cell.angle_alpha   90.00
_cell.angle_beta   90.00
_cell.angle_gamma   90.00
#
_symmetry.space_group_name_H-M   'P 1'
#
loop_
_entity.id
_entity.type
_entity.pdbx_description
1 polymer ?
#
loop_
_entity_poly.entity_id
_entity_poly.type
_entity_poly.pdbx_seq_one_letter_code
_entity_poly.pdbx_strand_id
1 'polypeptide(L)'
;MSRVAIRPAAAATDRPIGGRLASLRQRIDAVRRERAATRRLAALATLAIAVVAIVVGLFLIDWLLALPKSVRVALLVVAVGALAWCYRKYVRPWLVVRESDLDLAILVEKQQGVDSDLVAALQFDSPRAADWGSGSLRGAVVDYVAEFSREWKVPSQVAHAAVRRRLGVLAAAVACVIVGVVVRPDFARAFVNRLLLGSMHYPTRTRIESLAIGGKPVDLGRGSAAVASSPIGHPVAFEVGLAGLVPEAGQVRLRSAGGPE
;
A
#
# COMPACT_ATOMS: atom_id res chain seq x y z
N MET A 1 26.55 -73.31 6.76
CA MET A 1 27.59 -72.27 6.82
C MET A 1 27.25 -71.20 5.78
N SER A 2 26.62 -70.10 6.19
CA SER A 2 26.15 -69.03 5.28
C SER A 2 27.09 -67.83 5.38
N ARG A 3 27.77 -67.49 4.28
CA ARG A 3 28.70 -66.35 4.21
C ARG A 3 27.91 -65.06 3.98
N VAL A 4 27.95 -64.17 4.97
CA VAL A 4 27.49 -62.78 4.85
C VAL A 4 28.48 -62.01 4.00
N ALA A 5 28.06 -61.63 2.79
CA ALA A 5 28.83 -60.75 1.92
C ALA A 5 28.64 -59.30 2.41
N ILE A 6 29.66 -58.77 3.09
CA ILE A 6 29.73 -57.35 3.42
C ILE A 6 30.10 -56.60 2.14
N ARG A 7 29.13 -55.89 1.58
CA ARG A 7 29.28 -55.02 0.41
C ARG A 7 30.11 -53.79 0.84
N PRO A 8 31.25 -53.47 0.20
CA PRO A 8 31.99 -52.27 0.54
C PRO A 8 31.13 -51.04 0.25
N ALA A 9 31.00 -50.16 1.25
CA ALA A 9 30.35 -48.87 1.14
C ALA A 9 31.01 -48.10 -0.02
N ALA A 10 30.21 -47.82 -1.05
CA ALA A 10 30.64 -47.00 -2.16
C ALA A 10 31.21 -45.68 -1.64
N ALA A 11 32.38 -45.32 -2.15
CA ALA A 11 33.15 -44.12 -1.85
C ALA A 11 32.24 -42.91 -1.56
N ALA A 12 32.15 -42.57 -0.28
CA ALA A 12 31.62 -41.28 0.15
C ALA A 12 32.53 -40.22 -0.48
N THR A 13 32.01 -39.53 -1.49
CA THR A 13 32.69 -38.40 -2.14
C THR A 13 33.20 -37.43 -1.07
N ASP A 14 34.51 -37.37 -0.95
CA ASP A 14 35.31 -36.49 -0.11
C ASP A 14 35.19 -35.05 -0.62
N ARG A 15 33.99 -34.47 -0.50
CA ARG A 15 33.80 -33.04 -0.66
C ARG A 15 34.17 -32.39 0.67
N PRO A 16 35.12 -31.44 0.68
CA PRO A 16 35.56 -30.79 1.90
C PRO A 16 34.36 -30.25 2.67
N ILE A 17 34.32 -30.50 3.99
CA ILE A 17 33.22 -30.17 4.91
C ILE A 17 32.76 -28.70 4.75
N GLY A 18 33.70 -27.79 4.44
CA GLY A 18 33.39 -26.38 4.15
C GLY A 18 32.45 -26.15 2.95
N GLY A 19 32.49 -27.00 1.92
CA GLY A 19 31.61 -26.90 0.76
C GLY A 19 30.16 -27.30 1.05
N ARG A 20 29.95 -28.26 1.97
CA ARG A 20 28.60 -28.68 2.39
C ARG A 20 27.93 -27.62 3.25
N LEU A 21 28.66 -27.04 4.21
CA LEU A 21 28.18 -25.93 5.06
C LEU A 21 27.88 -24.66 4.24
N ALA A 22 28.72 -24.34 3.24
CA ALA A 22 28.46 -23.23 2.32
C ALA A 22 27.16 -23.41 1.52
N SER A 23 26.90 -24.63 1.02
CA SER A 23 25.67 -24.93 0.29
C SER A 23 24.41 -24.87 1.16
N LEU A 24 24.52 -25.21 2.45
CA LEU A 24 23.44 -25.10 3.42
C LEU A 24 23.15 -23.63 3.76
N ARG A 25 24.19 -22.83 4.03
CA ARG A 25 24.06 -21.37 4.25
C ARG A 25 23.42 -20.68 3.06
N GLN A 26 23.82 -21.05 1.84
CA GLN A 26 23.26 -20.49 0.60
C GLN A 26 21.77 -20.83 0.43
N ARG A 27 21.34 -22.04 0.82
CA ARG A 27 19.92 -22.45 0.83
C ARG A 27 19.11 -21.71 1.90
N ILE A 28 19.63 -21.57 3.11
CA ILE A 28 18.98 -20.83 4.20
C ILE A 28 18.83 -19.35 3.83
N ASP A 29 19.86 -18.75 3.24
CA ASP A 29 19.82 -17.36 2.75
C ASP A 29 18.83 -17.17 1.60
N ALA A 30 18.64 -18.17 0.74
CA ALA A 30 17.64 -18.12 -0.32
C ALA A 30 16.22 -18.12 0.27
N VAL A 31 15.94 -19.00 1.24
CA VAL A 31 14.63 -19.08 1.92
C VAL A 31 14.36 -17.80 2.74
N ARG A 32 15.37 -17.26 3.41
CA ARG A 32 15.28 -16.00 4.16
C ARG A 32 14.96 -14.83 3.24
N ARG A 33 15.62 -14.75 2.07
CA ARG A 33 15.34 -13.72 1.05
C ARG A 33 13.92 -13.83 0.50
N GLU A 34 13.46 -15.04 0.23
CA GLU A 34 12.11 -15.28 -0.29
C GLU A 34 11.02 -14.88 0.71
N ARG A 35 11.18 -15.25 2.00
CA ARG A 35 10.26 -14.85 3.07
C ARG A 35 10.28 -13.35 3.33
N ALA A 36 11.46 -12.74 3.35
CA ALA A 36 11.59 -11.29 3.50
C ALA A 36 10.95 -10.54 2.32
N ALA A 37 11.12 -11.03 1.09
CA ALA A 37 10.49 -10.46 -0.10
C ALA A 37 8.95 -10.53 -0.02
N THR A 38 8.41 -11.69 0.35
CA THR A 38 6.96 -11.91 0.50
C THR A 38 6.35 -10.98 1.54
N ARG A 39 7.04 -10.79 2.67
CA ARG A 39 6.65 -9.87 3.74
C ARG A 39 6.72 -8.40 3.33
N ARG A 40 7.78 -8.00 2.63
CA ARG A 40 7.91 -6.64 2.06
C ARG A 40 6.78 -6.36 1.08
N LEU A 41 6.47 -7.31 0.20
CA LEU A 41 5.37 -7.20 -0.75
C LEU A 41 4.02 -7.06 -0.01
N ALA A 42 3.81 -7.84 1.05
CA ALA A 42 2.61 -7.76 1.89
C ALA A 42 2.45 -6.40 2.57
N ALA A 43 3.55 -5.82 3.05
CA ALA A 43 3.57 -4.51 3.70
C ALA A 43 3.34 -3.37 2.69
N LEU A 44 3.99 -3.44 1.52
CA LEU A 44 3.78 -2.50 0.42
C LEU A 44 2.34 -2.54 -0.09
N ALA A 45 1.76 -3.74 -0.24
CA ALA A 45 0.37 -3.89 -0.64
C ALA A 45 -0.59 -3.24 0.37
N THR A 46 -0.37 -3.42 1.69
CA THR A 46 -1.16 -2.75 2.72
C THR A 46 -1.02 -1.23 2.66
N LEU A 47 0.19 -0.71 2.45
CA LEU A 47 0.41 0.72 2.30
C LEU A 47 -0.31 1.27 1.07
N ALA A 48 -0.21 0.58 -0.07
CA ALA A 48 -0.88 0.96 -1.31
C ALA A 48 -2.40 0.99 -1.14
N ILE A 49 -3.00 -0.01 -0.47
CA ILE A 49 -4.43 -0.02 -0.15
C ILE A 49 -4.80 1.20 0.72
N ALA A 50 -4.00 1.52 1.73
CA ALA A 50 -4.24 2.69 2.57
C ALA A 50 -4.18 4.00 1.78
N VAL A 51 -3.21 4.14 0.87
CA VAL A 51 -3.10 5.32 -0.03
C VAL A 51 -4.35 5.43 -0.89
N VAL A 52 -4.76 4.35 -1.56
CA VAL A 52 -5.96 4.35 -2.40
C VAL A 52 -7.20 4.72 -1.58
N ALA A 53 -7.37 4.13 -0.40
CA ALA A 53 -8.49 4.43 0.49
C ALA A 53 -8.52 5.90 0.93
N ILE A 54 -7.36 6.47 1.28
CA ILE A 54 -7.25 7.89 1.64
C ILE A 54 -7.61 8.78 0.45
N VAL A 55 -7.06 8.52 -0.73
CA VAL A 55 -7.33 9.32 -1.94
C VAL A 55 -8.82 9.28 -2.30
N VAL A 56 -9.44 8.09 -2.26
CA VAL A 56 -10.88 7.93 -2.50
C VAL A 56 -11.69 8.65 -1.42
N GLY A 57 -11.31 8.54 -0.15
CA GLY A 57 -11.96 9.26 0.95
C GLY A 57 -11.89 10.78 0.79
N LEU A 58 -10.72 11.31 0.42
CA LEU A 58 -10.53 12.74 0.13
C LEU A 58 -11.45 13.21 -1.00
N PHE A 59 -11.52 12.43 -2.09
CA PHE A 59 -12.42 12.71 -3.21
C PHE A 59 -13.89 12.75 -2.76
N LEU A 60 -14.34 11.72 -2.05
CA LEU A 60 -15.73 11.61 -1.61
C LEU A 60 -16.11 12.76 -0.67
N ILE A 61 -15.26 13.10 0.29
CA ILE A 61 -15.50 14.20 1.24
C ILE A 61 -15.50 15.55 0.50
N ASP A 62 -14.51 15.82 -0.36
CA ASP A 62 -14.41 17.08 -1.11
C ASP A 62 -15.57 17.26 -2.10
N TRP A 63 -16.04 16.16 -2.69
CA TRP A 63 -17.21 16.13 -3.58
C TRP A 63 -18.52 16.34 -2.83
N LEU A 64 -18.74 15.62 -1.72
CA LEU A 64 -20.01 15.66 -0.98
C LEU A 64 -20.22 16.98 -0.23
N LEU A 65 -19.13 17.56 0.33
CA LEU A 65 -19.22 18.75 1.19
C LEU A 65 -18.81 20.04 0.49
N ALA A 66 -18.46 20.00 -0.80
CA ALA A 66 -17.99 21.15 -1.57
C ALA A 66 -16.96 22.02 -0.80
N LEU A 67 -15.95 21.36 -0.22
CA LEU A 67 -15.09 21.97 0.79
C LEU A 67 -14.41 23.28 0.36
N PRO A 68 -14.38 24.31 1.23
CA PRO A 68 -13.59 25.51 1.01
C PRO A 68 -12.09 25.20 1.12
N LYS A 69 -11.26 26.06 0.56
CA LYS A 69 -9.80 25.86 0.46
C LYS A 69 -9.13 25.62 1.82
N SER A 70 -9.52 26.36 2.86
CA SER A 70 -8.96 26.23 4.21
C SER A 70 -9.19 24.85 4.82
N VAL A 71 -10.43 24.34 4.72
CA VAL A 71 -10.79 23.00 5.23
C VAL A 71 -10.08 21.90 4.44
N ARG A 72 -9.90 22.09 3.13
CA ARG A 72 -9.13 21.14 2.30
C ARG A 72 -7.67 21.04 2.75
N VAL A 73 -7.02 22.16 3.07
CA VAL A 73 -5.65 22.14 3.61
C VAL A 73 -5.58 21.34 4.90
N ALA A 74 -6.52 21.57 5.84
CA ALA A 74 -6.58 20.81 7.08
C ALA A 74 -6.77 19.31 6.83
N LEU A 75 -7.66 18.94 5.91
CA LEU A 75 -7.91 17.55 5.52
C LEU A 75 -6.67 16.88 4.90
N LEU A 76 -5.90 17.61 4.09
CA LEU A 76 -4.64 17.12 3.52
C LEU A 76 -3.58 16.88 4.60
N VAL A 77 -3.48 17.76 5.60
CA VAL A 77 -2.57 17.56 6.74
C VAL A 77 -2.94 16.30 7.51
N VAL A 78 -4.23 16.07 7.77
CA VAL A 78 -4.74 14.85 8.41
C VAL A 78 -4.41 13.61 7.57
N ALA A 79 -4.59 13.67 6.25
CA ALA A 79 -4.26 12.58 5.34
C ALA A 79 -2.76 12.23 5.36
N VAL A 80 -1.87 13.22 5.36
CA VAL A 80 -0.42 13.03 5.50
C VAL A 80 -0.09 12.39 6.85
N GLY A 81 -0.69 12.86 7.94
CA GLY A 81 -0.52 12.29 9.28
C GLY A 81 -0.97 10.83 9.35
N ALA A 82 -2.12 10.50 8.77
CA ALA A 82 -2.64 9.13 8.68
C ALA A 82 -1.70 8.22 7.88
N LEU A 83 -1.17 8.71 6.76
CA LEU A 83 -0.22 7.96 5.95
C LEU A 83 1.12 7.71 6.67
N ALA A 84 1.64 8.73 7.36
CA ALA A 84 2.85 8.61 8.19
C ALA A 84 2.64 7.62 9.34
N TRP A 85 1.48 7.62 9.98
CA TRP A 85 1.10 6.64 11.00
C TRP A 85 1.03 5.22 10.42
N CYS A 86 0.36 5.04 9.27
CA CYS A 86 0.30 3.76 8.57
C CYS A 86 1.70 3.24 8.19
N TYR A 87 2.56 4.10 7.67
CA TYR A 87 3.95 3.76 7.36
C TYR A 87 4.71 3.32 8.62
N ARG A 88 4.63 4.10 9.70
CA ARG A 88 5.32 3.80 10.96
C ARG A 88 4.81 2.51 11.60
N LYS A 89 3.50 2.23 11.51
CA LYS A 89 2.87 1.06 12.14
C LYS A 89 3.01 -0.21 11.29
N TYR A 90 2.87 -0.12 9.97
CA TYR A 90 2.76 -1.30 9.10
C TYR A 90 3.95 -1.54 8.18
N VAL A 91 4.82 -0.54 7.94
CA VAL A 91 5.96 -0.69 7.02
C VAL A 91 7.27 -0.71 7.80
N ARG A 92 7.47 0.23 8.72
CA ARG A 92 8.70 0.35 9.52
C ARG A 92 9.07 -0.95 10.28
N PRO A 93 8.15 -1.68 10.95
CA PRO A 93 8.52 -2.90 11.67
C PRO A 93 9.09 -3.98 10.75
N TRP A 94 8.59 -4.07 9.51
CA TRP A 94 9.02 -5.07 8.54
C TRP A 94 10.36 -4.73 7.89
N LEU A 95 10.74 -3.44 7.87
CA LEU A 95 12.03 -2.98 7.38
C LEU A 95 13.13 -3.06 8.45
N VAL A 96 12.77 -2.94 9.74
CA VAL A 96 13.73 -2.89 10.85
C VAL A 96 14.06 -4.28 11.41
N VAL A 97 13.14 -5.25 11.35
CA VAL A 97 13.40 -6.60 11.87
C VAL A 97 14.30 -7.38 10.91
N ARG A 98 15.59 -7.46 11.24
CA ARG A 98 16.48 -8.54 10.81
C ARG A 98 16.15 -9.75 11.69
N GLU A 99 15.40 -10.72 11.18
CA GLU A 99 15.21 -12.01 11.86
C GLU A 99 16.59 -12.61 12.10
N SER A 100 16.96 -12.87 13.36
CA SER A 100 18.23 -13.52 13.66
C SER A 100 18.16 -14.98 13.22
N ASP A 101 19.30 -15.59 12.87
CA ASP A 101 19.34 -16.99 12.42
C ASP A 101 18.81 -17.95 13.51
N LEU A 102 18.86 -17.52 14.78
CA LEU A 102 18.31 -18.20 15.95
C LEU A 102 16.77 -18.22 15.98
N ASP A 103 16.12 -17.09 15.65
CA ASP A 103 14.66 -17.01 15.59
C ASP A 103 14.09 -17.91 14.49
N LEU A 104 14.83 -18.04 13.38
CA LEU A 104 14.47 -18.93 12.28
C LEU A 104 14.57 -20.40 12.69
N ALA A 105 15.61 -20.77 13.44
CA ALA A 105 15.78 -22.12 13.98
C ALA A 105 14.64 -22.50 14.95
N ILE A 106 14.31 -21.61 15.90
CA ILE A 106 13.24 -21.82 16.89
C ILE A 106 11.86 -21.94 16.23
N LEU A 107 11.59 -21.14 15.19
CA LEU A 107 10.31 -21.17 14.49
C LEU A 107 10.14 -22.45 13.66
N VAL A 108 11.24 -23.04 13.19
CA VAL A 108 11.26 -24.32 12.47
C VAL A 108 11.05 -25.50 13.42
N GLU A 109 11.70 -25.49 14.59
CA GLU A 109 11.52 -26.53 15.62
C GLU A 109 10.06 -26.59 16.11
N LYS A 110 9.46 -25.44 16.41
CA LYS A 110 8.07 -25.36 16.88
C LYS A 110 7.03 -25.83 15.88
N GLN A 111 7.32 -25.77 14.57
CA GLN A 111 6.35 -26.08 13.52
C GLN A 111 6.41 -27.55 13.06
N GLN A 112 7.52 -28.24 13.30
CA GLN A 112 7.71 -29.63 12.92
C GLN A 112 7.62 -30.62 14.10
N GLY A 113 7.61 -30.13 15.35
CA GLY A 113 7.54 -31.02 16.53
C GLY A 113 8.75 -31.95 16.64
N VAL A 114 9.90 -31.52 16.10
CA VAL A 114 11.17 -32.24 16.17
C VAL A 114 11.94 -31.67 17.35
N ASP A 115 12.22 -32.54 18.33
CA ASP A 115 12.93 -32.18 19.55
C ASP A 115 14.37 -31.73 19.27
N SER A 116 14.69 -30.52 19.73
CA SER A 116 15.99 -30.00 20.21
C SER A 116 17.31 -30.15 19.40
N ASP A 117 17.34 -30.87 18.28
CA ASP A 117 18.60 -31.22 17.61
C ASP A 117 19.13 -30.13 16.66
N LEU A 118 18.25 -29.26 16.14
CA LEU A 118 18.63 -28.23 15.16
C LEU A 118 19.30 -27.03 15.83
N VAL A 119 18.77 -26.55 16.96
CA VAL A 119 19.39 -25.51 17.79
C VAL A 119 20.71 -26.01 18.38
N ALA A 120 20.79 -27.28 18.80
CA ALA A 120 22.04 -27.88 19.26
C ALA A 120 23.10 -27.88 18.14
N ALA A 121 22.75 -28.35 16.93
CA ALA A 121 23.66 -28.34 15.78
C ALA A 121 24.15 -26.93 15.40
N LEU A 122 23.29 -25.91 15.50
CA LEU A 122 23.67 -24.52 15.23
C LEU A 122 24.58 -23.92 16.32
N GLN A 123 24.36 -24.31 17.59
CA GLN A 123 25.22 -23.91 18.71
C GLN A 123 26.61 -24.57 18.62
N PHE A 124 26.69 -25.80 18.12
CA PHE A 124 27.94 -26.51 17.85
C PHE A 124 28.74 -25.98 16.63
N ASP A 125 28.11 -25.25 15.69
CA ASP A 125 28.81 -24.57 14.57
C ASP A 125 29.28 -23.14 14.94
N SER A 126 29.03 -22.69 16.18
CA SER A 126 29.49 -21.38 16.64
C SER A 126 31.01 -21.36 16.86
N PRO A 127 31.71 -20.23 16.64
CA PRO A 127 33.18 -20.15 16.80
C PRO A 127 33.69 -20.51 18.21
N ARG A 128 32.78 -20.53 19.21
CA ARG A 128 33.06 -20.91 20.60
C ARG A 128 33.03 -22.43 20.85
N ALA A 129 32.56 -23.23 19.90
CA ALA A 129 32.48 -24.69 20.00
C ALA A 129 33.76 -25.40 19.50
N ALA A 130 34.78 -24.65 19.06
CA ALA A 130 36.06 -25.20 18.60
C ALA A 130 36.77 -26.07 19.66
N ASP A 131 36.47 -25.85 20.94
CA ASP A 131 37.07 -26.57 22.07
C ASP A 131 36.29 -27.84 22.50
N TRP A 132 35.14 -28.14 21.90
CA TRP A 132 34.23 -29.20 22.37
C TRP A 132 34.19 -30.39 21.40
N GLY A 133 35.00 -31.43 21.66
CA GLY A 133 34.78 -32.80 21.17
C GLY A 133 35.38 -33.21 19.81
N SER A 134 35.47 -34.54 19.63
CA SER A 134 36.22 -35.26 18.58
C SER A 134 35.67 -35.06 17.16
N GLY A 135 36.58 -35.03 16.17
CA GLY A 135 36.24 -34.77 14.76
C GLY A 135 35.25 -35.74 14.12
N SER A 136 35.06 -36.94 14.70
CA SER A 136 34.09 -37.94 14.25
C SER A 136 32.64 -37.58 14.59
N LEU A 137 32.38 -36.97 15.76
CA LEU A 137 31.05 -36.48 16.16
C LEU A 137 30.63 -35.29 15.30
N ARG A 138 31.58 -34.44 14.91
CA ARG A 138 31.35 -33.30 14.01
C ARG A 138 30.91 -33.77 12.61
N GLY A 139 31.51 -34.84 12.10
CA GLY A 139 31.12 -35.46 10.83
C GLY A 139 29.71 -36.05 10.86
N ALA A 140 29.36 -36.77 11.93
CA ALA A 140 28.04 -37.38 12.10
C ALA A 140 26.91 -36.34 12.20
N VAL A 141 27.14 -35.22 12.90
CA VAL A 141 26.15 -34.11 12.98
C VAL A 141 25.98 -33.43 11.62
N VAL A 142 27.07 -33.22 10.87
CA VAL A 142 27.00 -32.63 9.52
C VAL A 142 26.26 -33.55 8.54
N ASP A 143 26.51 -34.86 8.60
CA ASP A 143 25.83 -35.83 7.74
C ASP A 143 24.35 -35.98 8.11
N TYR A 144 24.00 -35.97 9.41
CA TYR A 144 22.61 -35.95 9.86
C TYR A 144 21.87 -34.69 9.40
N VAL A 145 22.47 -33.51 9.56
CA VAL A 145 21.89 -32.23 9.07
C VAL A 145 21.78 -32.21 7.54
N ALA A 146 22.72 -32.81 6.82
CA ALA A 146 22.71 -32.90 5.35
C ALA A 146 21.69 -33.89 4.80
N GLU A 147 21.30 -34.90 5.59
CA GLU A 147 20.25 -35.86 5.25
C GLU A 147 18.87 -35.28 5.61
N PHE A 148 18.73 -34.66 6.79
CA PHE A 148 17.53 -33.96 7.25
C PHE A 148 17.13 -32.77 6.36
N SER A 149 18.11 -32.06 5.80
CA SER A 149 17.91 -30.93 4.86
C SER A 149 17.26 -31.35 3.53
N ARG A 150 17.37 -32.61 3.12
CA ARG A 150 16.81 -33.09 1.84
C ARG A 150 15.31 -33.35 1.89
N GLU A 151 14.75 -33.60 3.07
CA GLU A 151 13.32 -33.87 3.27
C GLU A 151 12.50 -32.61 3.57
N TRP A 152 13.17 -31.45 3.68
CA TRP A 152 12.55 -30.19 4.06
C TRP A 152 11.65 -29.60 2.95
N LYS A 153 10.33 -29.71 3.11
CA LYS A 153 9.35 -28.89 2.37
C LYS A 153 9.16 -27.56 3.11
N VAL A 154 9.68 -26.47 2.55
CA VAL A 154 9.52 -25.12 3.10
C VAL A 154 8.03 -24.78 3.21
N PRO A 155 7.50 -24.44 4.41
CA PRO A 155 6.11 -24.04 4.56
C PRO A 155 5.99 -22.60 4.04
N SER A 156 5.80 -22.47 2.73
CA SER A 156 5.58 -21.20 2.02
C SER A 156 4.07 -20.93 1.83
N GLN A 157 3.21 -21.95 1.89
CA GLN A 157 1.83 -21.85 1.41
C GLN A 157 0.93 -20.88 2.20
N VAL A 158 1.12 -20.72 3.51
CA VAL A 158 0.25 -19.85 4.34
C VAL A 158 0.50 -18.35 4.09
N ALA A 159 1.77 -17.95 3.89
CA ALA A 159 2.12 -16.55 3.63
C ALA A 159 1.61 -16.07 2.25
N HIS A 160 1.59 -16.97 1.26
CA HIS A 160 1.17 -16.64 -0.11
C HIS A 160 -0.33 -16.34 -0.21
N ALA A 161 -1.18 -17.04 0.55
CA ALA A 161 -2.62 -16.82 0.53
C ALA A 161 -3.03 -15.43 1.05
N ALA A 162 -2.43 -15.00 2.17
CA ALA A 162 -2.69 -13.66 2.73
C ALA A 162 -2.20 -12.54 1.81
N VAL A 163 -1.04 -12.73 1.16
CA VAL A 163 -0.50 -11.78 0.19
C VAL A 163 -1.36 -11.70 -1.07
N ARG A 164 -1.75 -12.86 -1.65
CA ARG A 164 -2.66 -12.91 -2.80
C ARG A 164 -3.97 -12.21 -2.51
N ARG A 165 -4.56 -12.41 -1.32
CA ARG A 165 -5.79 -11.71 -0.93
C ARG A 165 -5.60 -10.19 -0.92
N ARG A 166 -4.51 -9.69 -0.32
CA ARG A 166 -4.22 -8.24 -0.29
C ARG A 166 -3.99 -7.68 -1.68
N LEU A 167 -3.24 -8.38 -2.52
CA LEU A 167 -3.03 -7.99 -3.91
C LEU A 167 -4.34 -7.99 -4.71
N GLY A 168 -5.21 -8.98 -4.49
CA GLY A 168 -6.53 -9.04 -5.11
C GLY A 168 -7.40 -7.84 -4.71
N VAL A 169 -7.43 -7.50 -3.42
CA VAL A 169 -8.16 -6.31 -2.92
C VAL A 169 -7.57 -5.03 -3.50
N LEU A 170 -6.24 -4.89 -3.54
CA LEU A 170 -5.57 -3.73 -4.12
C LEU A 170 -5.90 -3.61 -5.62
N ALA A 171 -5.81 -4.70 -6.37
CA ALA A 171 -6.11 -4.74 -7.80
C ALA A 171 -7.56 -4.34 -8.06
N ALA A 172 -8.52 -4.89 -7.28
CA ALA A 172 -9.92 -4.51 -7.37
C ALA A 172 -10.14 -3.02 -7.05
N ALA A 173 -9.53 -2.50 -5.98
CA ALA A 173 -9.65 -1.09 -5.61
C ALA A 173 -9.08 -0.16 -6.69
N VAL A 174 -7.91 -0.47 -7.23
CA VAL A 174 -7.29 0.29 -8.33
C VAL A 174 -8.13 0.21 -9.59
N ALA A 175 -8.66 -0.96 -9.95
CA ALA A 175 -9.55 -1.13 -11.09
C ALA A 175 -10.81 -0.25 -10.94
N CYS A 176 -11.45 -0.24 -9.76
CA CYS A 176 -12.59 0.64 -9.48
C CYS A 176 -12.24 2.13 -9.66
N VAL A 177 -11.06 2.56 -9.20
CA VAL A 177 -10.59 3.94 -9.40
C VAL A 177 -10.38 4.24 -10.88
N ILE A 178 -9.72 3.35 -11.63
CA ILE A 178 -9.48 3.52 -13.07
C ILE A 178 -10.82 3.62 -13.83
N VAL A 179 -11.77 2.73 -13.54
CA VAL A 179 -13.10 2.77 -14.15
C VAL A 179 -13.78 4.10 -13.84
N GLY A 180 -13.73 4.58 -12.59
CA GLY A 180 -14.28 5.88 -12.21
C GLY A 180 -13.66 7.05 -13.00
N VAL A 181 -12.33 7.04 -13.19
CA VAL A 181 -11.61 8.06 -13.96
C VAL A 181 -11.98 8.02 -15.44
N VAL A 182 -12.08 6.82 -16.03
CA VAL A 182 -12.43 6.65 -17.44
C VAL A 182 -13.88 7.04 -17.72
N VAL A 183 -14.81 6.67 -16.84
CA VAL A 183 -16.24 6.98 -16.99
C VAL A 183 -16.53 8.47 -16.72
N ARG A 184 -15.79 9.11 -15.80
CA ARG A 184 -15.99 10.53 -15.41
C ARG A 184 -14.67 11.30 -15.34
N PRO A 185 -14.02 11.55 -16.49
CA PRO A 185 -12.72 12.22 -16.52
C PRO A 185 -12.77 13.65 -15.97
N ASP A 186 -13.90 14.36 -16.14
CA ASP A 186 -14.05 15.72 -15.63
C ASP A 186 -14.07 15.81 -14.11
N PHE A 187 -14.60 14.78 -13.43
CA PHE A 187 -14.57 14.70 -11.96
C PHE A 187 -13.15 14.45 -11.46
N ALA A 188 -12.41 13.57 -12.14
CA ALA A 188 -11.01 13.33 -11.82
C ALA A 188 -10.16 14.59 -12.02
N ARG A 189 -10.35 15.33 -13.12
CA ARG A 189 -9.65 16.61 -13.37
C ARG A 189 -9.99 17.67 -12.32
N ALA A 190 -11.27 17.82 -11.98
CA ALA A 190 -11.69 18.74 -10.93
C ALA A 190 -11.09 18.36 -9.57
N PHE A 191 -11.11 17.07 -9.22
CA PHE A 191 -10.50 16.58 -7.99
C PHE A 191 -9.00 16.85 -7.95
N VAL A 192 -8.24 16.54 -9.00
CA VAL A 192 -6.79 16.80 -9.05
C VAL A 192 -6.50 18.31 -8.94
N ASN A 193 -7.26 19.15 -9.65
CA ASN A 193 -7.11 20.60 -9.53
C ASN A 193 -7.38 21.07 -8.10
N ARG A 194 -8.46 20.57 -7.47
CA ARG A 194 -8.83 20.90 -6.09
C ARG A 194 -7.81 20.35 -5.09
N LEU A 195 -7.28 19.15 -5.29
CA LEU A 195 -6.24 18.54 -4.46
C LEU A 195 -4.96 19.37 -4.45
N LEU A 196 -4.61 19.96 -5.60
CA LEU A 196 -3.55 20.96 -5.75
C LEU A 196 -3.97 22.38 -5.33
N LEU A 197 -5.01 22.49 -4.49
CA LEU A 197 -5.55 23.73 -3.93
C LEU A 197 -6.09 24.74 -4.94
N GLY A 198 -6.44 24.28 -6.14
CA GLY A 198 -7.17 25.03 -7.15
C GLY A 198 -8.65 25.23 -6.83
N SER A 199 -9.31 26.05 -7.67
CA SER A 199 -10.69 26.51 -7.52
C SER A 199 -11.64 25.95 -8.60
N MET A 200 -11.25 24.90 -9.31
CA MET A 200 -12.16 24.24 -10.26
C MET A 200 -13.35 23.64 -9.50
N HIS A 201 -14.56 23.90 -9.99
CA HIS A 201 -15.78 23.31 -9.46
C HIS A 201 -16.04 21.94 -10.10
N TYR A 202 -16.65 21.03 -9.35
CA TYR A 202 -17.11 19.77 -9.93
C TYR A 202 -18.18 20.04 -10.99
N PRO A 203 -18.21 19.24 -12.09
CA PRO A 203 -19.21 19.42 -13.14
C PRO A 203 -20.64 19.27 -12.60
N THR A 204 -21.46 20.29 -12.81
CA THR A 204 -22.89 20.29 -12.52
C THR A 204 -23.71 19.94 -13.76
N ARG A 205 -24.91 19.38 -13.57
CA ARG A 205 -25.85 19.09 -14.67
C ARG A 205 -26.50 20.34 -15.25
N THR A 206 -26.51 21.42 -14.48
CA THR A 206 -26.99 22.74 -14.86
C THR A 206 -25.79 23.65 -15.09
N ARG A 207 -25.74 24.33 -16.23
CA ARG A 207 -24.72 25.34 -16.55
C ARG A 207 -25.40 26.67 -16.82
N ILE A 208 -24.82 27.76 -16.32
CA ILE A 208 -25.24 29.13 -16.64
C ILE A 208 -24.41 29.57 -17.85
N GLU A 209 -25.05 29.73 -19.00
CA GLU A 209 -24.39 30.13 -20.25
C GLU A 209 -24.42 31.63 -20.47
N SER A 210 -25.52 32.29 -20.10
CA SER A 210 -25.67 33.73 -20.21
C SER A 210 -26.37 34.30 -18.99
N LEU A 211 -26.00 35.53 -18.64
CA LEU A 211 -26.68 36.33 -17.64
C LEU A 211 -26.83 37.72 -18.25
N ALA A 212 -28.04 38.27 -18.25
CA ALA A 212 -28.29 39.67 -18.59
C ALA A 212 -29.06 40.35 -17.45
N ILE A 213 -28.64 41.58 -17.12
CA ILE A 213 -29.26 42.40 -16.09
C ILE A 213 -29.80 43.65 -16.78
N GLY A 214 -31.12 43.85 -16.74
CA GLY A 214 -31.77 44.98 -17.43
C GLY A 214 -31.48 45.02 -18.93
N GLY A 215 -31.43 43.85 -19.59
CA GLY A 215 -31.13 43.69 -21.01
C GLY A 215 -29.66 43.85 -21.41
N LYS A 216 -28.74 44.08 -20.45
CA LYS A 216 -27.29 44.15 -20.71
C LYS A 216 -26.62 42.82 -20.37
N PRO A 217 -25.91 42.18 -21.32
CA PRO A 217 -25.20 40.94 -21.05
C PRO A 217 -24.08 41.19 -20.04
N VAL A 218 -23.98 40.28 -19.08
CA VAL A 218 -22.95 40.24 -18.05
C VAL A 218 -21.95 39.15 -18.41
N ASP A 219 -20.67 39.50 -18.41
CA ASP A 219 -19.61 38.52 -18.58
C ASP A 219 -19.49 37.64 -17.33
N LEU A 220 -19.70 36.34 -17.51
CA LEU A 220 -19.60 35.30 -16.49
C LEU A 220 -18.16 34.75 -16.34
N GLY A 221 -17.18 35.39 -16.98
CA GLY A 221 -15.76 35.11 -16.82
C GLY A 221 -15.31 35.07 -15.35
N ARG A 222 -14.28 34.27 -15.07
CA ARG A 222 -13.73 34.10 -13.70
C ARG A 222 -13.33 35.46 -13.12
N GLY A 223 -13.97 35.84 -12.01
CA GLY A 223 -13.63 37.04 -11.24
C GLY A 223 -14.35 38.31 -11.67
N SER A 224 -15.28 38.23 -12.63
CA SER A 224 -16.06 39.39 -13.07
C SER A 224 -17.14 39.73 -12.03
N ALA A 225 -16.87 40.75 -11.22
CA ALA A 225 -17.90 41.42 -10.45
C ALA A 225 -18.68 42.34 -11.39
N ALA A 226 -19.88 41.94 -11.79
CA ALA A 226 -20.73 42.74 -12.65
C ALA A 226 -21.48 43.78 -11.82
N VAL A 227 -21.13 45.06 -12.00
CA VAL A 227 -21.85 46.17 -11.40
C VAL A 227 -22.91 46.63 -12.39
N ALA A 228 -24.19 46.37 -12.07
CA ALA A 228 -25.33 46.89 -12.81
C ALA A 228 -25.94 48.07 -12.03
N SER A 229 -26.00 49.25 -12.66
CA SER A 229 -26.73 50.40 -12.11
C SER A 229 -28.18 50.31 -12.55
N SER A 230 -29.09 50.30 -11.58
CA SER A 230 -30.53 50.47 -11.83
C SER A 230 -31.01 51.74 -11.13
N PRO A 231 -31.75 52.60 -11.83
CA PRO A 231 -32.41 53.74 -11.19
C PRO A 231 -33.39 53.28 -10.11
N ILE A 232 -33.51 54.06 -9.04
CA ILE A 232 -34.42 53.79 -7.93
C ILE A 232 -35.87 53.77 -8.46
N GLY A 233 -36.63 52.75 -8.08
CA GLY A 233 -38.04 52.59 -8.45
C GLY A 233 -38.29 51.87 -9.79
N HIS A 234 -37.25 51.49 -10.53
CA HIS A 234 -37.39 50.68 -11.75
C HIS A 234 -37.18 49.19 -11.49
N PRO A 235 -37.98 48.30 -12.12
CA PRO A 235 -37.81 46.86 -11.98
C PRO A 235 -36.48 46.42 -12.62
N VAL A 236 -35.72 45.60 -11.90
CA VAL A 236 -34.50 44.96 -12.43
C VAL A 236 -34.87 43.57 -12.92
N ALA A 237 -34.86 43.38 -14.24
CA ALA A 237 -35.02 42.06 -14.86
C ALA A 237 -33.68 41.32 -14.89
N PHE A 238 -33.70 40.06 -14.46
CA PHE A 238 -32.58 39.13 -14.57
C PHE A 238 -32.95 38.04 -15.56
N GLU A 239 -32.21 37.96 -16.65
CA GLU A 239 -32.37 36.92 -17.67
C GLU A 239 -31.19 35.97 -17.55
N VAL A 240 -31.46 34.68 -17.35
CA VAL A 240 -30.44 33.66 -17.16
C VAL A 240 -30.62 32.59 -18.22
N GLY A 241 -29.66 32.47 -19.13
CA GLY A 241 -29.56 31.34 -20.05
C GLY A 241 -28.99 30.14 -19.32
N LEU A 242 -29.78 29.08 -19.22
CA LEU A 242 -29.37 27.81 -18.61
C LEU A 242 -29.25 26.73 -19.68
N ALA A 243 -28.23 25.89 -19.56
CA ALA A 243 -28.05 24.69 -20.36
C ALA A 243 -27.98 23.43 -19.50
N GLY A 244 -28.42 22.31 -20.09
CA GLY A 244 -28.51 21.02 -19.42
C GLY A 244 -29.84 20.84 -18.69
N LEU A 245 -29.78 20.43 -17.41
CA LEU A 245 -30.99 20.24 -16.60
C LEU A 245 -31.44 21.57 -16.00
N VAL A 246 -32.56 22.11 -16.49
CA VAL A 246 -33.15 23.36 -15.97
C VAL A 246 -33.78 23.07 -14.60
N PRO A 247 -33.37 23.76 -13.53
CA PRO A 247 -33.96 23.60 -12.21
C PRO A 247 -35.33 24.27 -12.15
N GLU A 248 -36.23 23.74 -11.31
CA GLU A 248 -37.58 24.31 -11.12
C GLU A 248 -37.56 25.67 -10.41
N ALA A 249 -36.47 25.98 -9.68
CA ALA A 249 -36.30 27.23 -8.96
C ALA A 249 -34.83 27.69 -8.96
N GLY A 250 -34.62 28.99 -8.82
CA GLY A 250 -33.32 29.62 -8.66
C GLY A 250 -33.37 30.74 -7.63
N GLN A 251 -32.22 31.05 -7.00
CA GLN A 251 -32.09 32.17 -6.07
C GLN A 251 -31.07 33.17 -6.59
N VAL A 252 -31.42 34.46 -6.62
CA VAL A 252 -30.50 35.56 -6.87
C VAL A 252 -30.24 36.27 -5.54
N ARG A 253 -28.96 36.46 -5.19
CA ARG A 253 -28.55 37.24 -4.01
C ARG A 253 -27.88 38.52 -4.48
N LEU A 254 -28.45 39.66 -4.09
CA LEU A 254 -27.94 40.97 -4.44
C LEU A 254 -27.25 41.59 -3.23
N ARG A 255 -26.11 42.24 -3.46
CA ARG A 255 -25.40 43.02 -2.46
C ARG A 255 -25.12 44.42 -3.01
N SER A 256 -25.37 45.44 -2.20
CA SER A 256 -25.05 46.83 -2.59
C SER A 256 -23.53 47.00 -2.69
N ALA A 257 -23.06 47.72 -3.72
CA ALA A 257 -21.65 47.97 -3.99
C ALA A 257 -20.95 48.80 -2.89
N GLY A 258 -21.68 49.37 -1.93
CA GLY A 258 -21.14 50.17 -0.82
C GLY A 258 -21.70 49.80 0.57
N GLY A 259 -22.30 48.63 0.75
CA GLY A 259 -22.83 48.20 2.06
C GLY A 259 -21.76 47.55 2.96
N PRO A 260 -21.85 47.67 4.30
CA PRO A 260 -20.92 47.03 5.23
C PRO A 260 -20.88 45.49 5.06
N GLU A 261 -19.76 44.87 5.46
CA GLU A 261 -19.57 43.40 5.51
C GLU A 261 -20.49 42.67 6.47
#